data_AF-A0A0L9UQ91-F1
#
_entry.id   AF-A0A0L9UQ91-F1
#
_cell.length_a   1.000
_cell.length_b   1.000
_cell.length_c   1.000
_cell.angle_alpha   90.00
_cell.angle_beta   90.00
_cell.angle_gamma   90.00
#
_symmetry.space_group_name_H-M   'P 1'
#
loop_
_entity.id
_entity.type
_entity.pdbx_description
1 polymer ?
#
loop_
_entity_poly.entity_id
_entity_poly.type
_entity_poly.pdbx_seq_one_letter_code
_entity_poly.pdbx_strand_id
1 'polypeptide(L)'
;MINCAAPTFIKSPSLNLHTLRLNEYSSKGLYAINRRGQVLLVTVNEQTIVNFVSGQLNNLELAVSLAKRGNLPGAEKLLRL
;
A
#
# COMPACT_ATOMS: atom_id res chain seq x y z
N MET A 1 22.96 17.03 -2.12
CA MET A 1 22.71 16.28 -3.37
C MET A 1 21.58 15.30 -3.09
N ILE A 2 20.39 15.50 -3.65
CA ILE A 2 19.28 14.56 -3.51
C ILE A 2 19.48 13.49 -4.57
N ASN A 3 19.67 12.25 -4.14
CA ASN A 3 19.83 11.11 -5.04
C ASN A 3 18.46 10.79 -5.65
N CYS A 4 18.20 11.32 -6.84
CA CYS A 4 16.99 11.07 -7.60
C CYS A 4 17.10 9.69 -8.29
N ALA A 5 16.74 8.62 -7.58
CA ALA A 5 16.42 7.37 -8.26
C ALA A 5 15.27 7.62 -9.24
N ALA A 6 15.45 7.26 -10.51
CA ALA A 6 14.49 7.55 -11.57
C ALA A 6 13.13 6.88 -11.24
N PRO A 7 12.05 7.65 -11.03
CA PRO A 7 10.76 7.06 -10.71
C PRO A 7 10.22 6.31 -11.94
N THR A 8 9.88 5.03 -11.79
CA THR A 8 9.27 4.26 -12.88
C THR A 8 7.84 4.74 -13.07
N PHE A 9 7.59 5.34 -14.23
CA PHE A 9 6.29 5.85 -14.62
C PHE A 9 5.42 4.74 -15.19
N ILE A 10 4.34 4.37 -14.49
CA ILE A 10 3.37 3.39 -14.98
C ILE A 10 2.11 4.14 -15.42
N LYS A 11 1.88 4.23 -16.73
CA LYS A 11 0.63 4.74 -17.29
C LYS A 11 -0.40 3.62 -17.33
N SER A 12 -1.36 3.62 -16.41
CA SER A 12 -2.49 2.69 -16.47
C SER A 12 -3.49 3.18 -17.54
N PRO A 13 -3.77 2.42 -18.61
CA PRO A 13 -4.71 2.85 -19.65
C PRO A 13 -6.16 2.98 -19.16
N SER A 14 -6.50 2.31 -18.04
CA SER A 14 -7.86 2.25 -17.49
C SER A 14 -8.14 3.28 -16.38
N LEU A 15 -7.12 4.00 -15.91
CA LEU A 15 -7.24 4.96 -14.80
C LEU A 15 -6.56 6.26 -15.20
N ASN A 16 -7.27 7.39 -15.11
CA ASN A 16 -6.74 8.72 -15.44
C ASN A 16 -5.74 9.23 -14.36
N LEU A 17 -4.74 8.41 -14.00
CA LEU A 17 -3.81 8.65 -12.90
C LEU A 17 -2.38 8.28 -13.32
N HIS A 18 -1.45 9.21 -13.11
CA HIS A 18 -0.02 9.01 -13.33
C HIS A 18 0.60 8.52 -12.02
N THR A 19 1.15 7.29 -12.01
CA THR A 19 1.63 6.59 -10.81
C THR A 19 3.15 6.49 -10.81
N LEU A 20 3.81 6.93 -9.72
CA LEU A 20 5.25 6.77 -9.51
C LEU A 20 5.52 5.78 -8.35
N ARG A 21 6.38 4.79 -8.59
CA ARG A 21 6.88 3.86 -7.57
C ARG A 21 8.30 4.26 -7.17
N LEU A 22 8.56 4.42 -5.87
CA LEU A 22 9.89 4.66 -5.32
C LEU A 22 10.42 3.39 -4.68
N ASN A 23 11.68 3.05 -4.94
CA ASN A 23 12.44 2.09 -4.15
C ASN A 23 13.29 2.85 -3.13
N GLU A 24 13.27 2.32 -1.91
CA GLU A 24 14.13 2.61 -0.75
C GLU A 24 14.47 4.09 -0.50
N TYR A 25 13.91 4.67 0.57
CA TYR A 25 14.27 5.93 1.27
C TYR A 25 13.11 6.91 1.53
N SER A 26 11.93 6.73 0.91
CA SER A 26 10.76 7.54 1.24
C SER A 26 9.50 6.70 1.12
N SER A 27 8.82 6.47 2.25
CA SER A 27 7.49 5.87 2.39
C SER A 27 7.06 4.87 1.30
N LYS A 28 6.98 3.57 1.65
CA LYS A 28 6.39 2.53 0.79
C LYS A 28 4.96 2.94 0.41
N GLY A 29 4.73 3.35 -0.82
CA GLY A 29 3.46 3.96 -1.22
C GLY A 29 3.40 4.34 -2.69
N LEU A 30 2.28 4.94 -3.07
CA LEU A 30 1.96 5.37 -4.43
C LEU A 30 1.75 6.88 -4.43
N TYR A 31 2.53 7.58 -5.26
CA TYR A 31 2.27 8.99 -5.56
C TYR A 31 1.40 9.10 -6.80
N ALA A 32 0.42 10.00 -6.73
CA ALA A 32 -0.51 10.28 -7.80
C ALA A 32 -0.78 11.79 -7.91
N ILE A 33 -1.08 12.26 -9.12
CA ILE A 33 -1.47 13.65 -9.36
C ILE A 33 -2.87 13.66 -9.98
N ASN A 34 -3.79 14.44 -9.41
CA ASN A 34 -5.11 14.61 -10.01
C ASN A 34 -5.13 15.72 -11.07
N ARG A 35 -6.23 15.82 -11.83
CA ARG A 35 -6.38 16.83 -12.89
C ARG A 35 -6.38 18.29 -12.40
N ARG A 36 -6.54 18.51 -11.08
CA ARG A 36 -6.45 19.83 -10.44
C ARG A 36 -5.03 20.19 -10.00
N GLY A 37 -4.05 19.32 -10.28
CA GLY A 37 -2.66 19.51 -9.88
C GLY A 37 -2.36 19.16 -8.41
N GLN A 38 -3.29 18.52 -7.69
CA GLN A 38 -3.03 18.07 -6.32
C GLN A 38 -2.19 16.79 -6.35
N VAL A 39 -1.15 16.76 -5.50
CA VAL A 39 -0.31 15.58 -5.28
C VAL A 39 -0.90 14.77 -4.12
N LEU A 40 -1.20 13.50 -4.39
CA LEU A 40 -1.72 12.54 -3.43
C LEU A 40 -0.65 11.48 -3.14
N LEU A 41 -0.51 11.12 -1.87
CA LEU A 41 0.26 9.97 -1.42
C LEU A 41 -0.70 8.94 -0.84
N VAL A 42 -0.67 7.74 -1.39
CA VAL A 42 -1.42 6.59 -0.90
C VAL A 42 -0.45 5.61 -0.26
N THR A 43 -0.66 5.32 1.02
CA THR A 43 0.10 4.33 1.78
C THR A 43 -0.85 3.36 2.46
N VAL A 44 -0.33 2.19 2.84
CA VAL A 44 -1.09 1.22 3.62
C VAL A 44 -1.01 1.62 5.10
N ASN A 45 -2.15 1.62 5.79
CA ASN A 45 -2.18 1.73 7.25
C ASN A 45 -1.93 0.35 7.87
N GLU A 46 -0.69 0.10 8.26
CA GLU A 46 -0.20 -1.17 8.80
C GLU A 46 -0.94 -1.61 10.08
N GLN A 47 -1.48 -0.68 10.87
CA GLN A 47 -2.18 -0.98 12.13
C GLN A 47 -3.59 -1.53 11.93
N THR A 48 -4.20 -1.25 10.77
CA THR A 48 -5.64 -1.51 10.55
C THR A 48 -5.94 -2.40 9.36
N ILE A 49 -5.01 -2.50 8.39
CA ILE A 49 -5.23 -3.25 7.16
C ILE A 49 -5.57 -4.73 7.41
N VAL A 50 -4.91 -5.36 8.39
CA VAL A 50 -5.17 -6.77 8.73
C VAL A 50 -6.59 -6.96 9.26
N ASN A 51 -7.06 -6.04 10.11
CA ASN A 51 -8.42 -6.05 10.66
C ASN A 51 -9.49 -5.75 9.59
N PHE A 52 -9.17 -4.88 8.63
CA PHE A 52 -10.05 -4.59 7.51
C PHE A 52 -10.25 -5.84 6.63
N VAL A 53 -9.17 -6.55 6.31
CA VAL A 53 -9.23 -7.74 5.46
C VAL A 53 -9.94 -8.91 6.16
N SER A 54 -9.66 -9.14 7.45
CA SER A 54 -10.30 -10.22 8.20
C SER A 54 -11.76 -9.92 8.55
N GLY A 55 -12.10 -8.67 8.85
CA GLY A 55 -13.45 -8.28 9.29
C GLY A 55 -14.36 -7.82 8.16
N GLN A 56 -13.99 -6.75 7.44
CA GLN A 56 -14.86 -6.14 6.43
C GLN A 56 -14.90 -6.94 5.13
N LEU A 57 -13.74 -7.41 4.67
CA LEU A 57 -13.65 -8.29 3.50
C LEU A 57 -13.96 -9.76 3.85
N ASN A 58 -14.09 -10.08 5.14
CA ASN A 58 -14.38 -11.41 5.67
C ASN A 58 -13.46 -12.50 5.07
N ASN A 59 -12.17 -12.19 4.87
CA ASN A 59 -11.20 -13.10 4.28
C ASN A 59 -10.01 -13.32 5.22
N LEU A 60 -10.09 -14.39 6.00
CA LEU A 60 -9.09 -14.73 7.01
C LEU A 60 -7.77 -15.23 6.40
N GLU A 61 -7.84 -16.05 5.36
CA GLU A 61 -6.66 -16.64 4.70
C GLU A 61 -5.77 -15.55 4.10
N LEU A 62 -6.39 -14.57 3.43
CA LEU A 62 -5.69 -13.42 2.88
C LEU A 62 -5.11 -12.55 4.00
N ALA A 63 -5.86 -12.28 5.07
CA ALA A 63 -5.38 -11.47 6.19
C ALA A 63 -4.14 -12.09 6.85
N VAL A 64 -4.13 -13.40 7.08
CA VAL A 64 -2.98 -14.14 7.64
C VAL A 64 -1.80 -14.12 6.68
N SER A 65 -2.02 -14.38 5.40
CA SER A 65 -0.96 -14.36 4.38
C SER A 65 -0.32 -12.98 4.25
N LEU A 66 -1.14 -11.93 4.30
CA LEU A 66 -0.72 -10.54 4.20
C LEU A 66 0.07 -10.10 5.44
N ALA A 67 -0.42 -10.44 6.64
CA ALA A 67 0.28 -10.12 7.89
C ALA A 67 1.64 -10.83 7.99
N LYS A 68 1.72 -12.11 7.61
CA LYS A 68 2.97 -12.87 7.62
C LYS A 68 4.02 -12.31 6.65
N ARG A 69 3.61 -11.96 5.42
CA ARG A 69 4.53 -11.44 4.40
C ARG A 69 4.94 -10.00 4.65
N GLY A 70 4.03 -9.18 5.16
CA GLY A 70 4.26 -7.76 5.43
C GLY A 70 4.85 -7.48 6.80
N ASN A 71 4.99 -8.49 7.67
CA ASN A 71 5.33 -8.31 9.09
C ASN A 71 4.41 -7.30 9.80
N LEU A 72 3.10 -7.41 9.54
CA LEU A 72 2.11 -6.43 9.99
C LEU A 72 1.46 -6.86 11.31
N PRO A 73 1.19 -5.92 12.24
CA PRO A 73 0.52 -6.21 13.50
C PRO A 73 -0.97 -6.56 13.29
N GLY A 74 -1.57 -7.26 14.27
CA GLY A 74 -3.00 -7.58 14.30
C GLY A 74 -3.34 -9.01 13.87
N ALA A 75 -2.36 -9.78 13.38
CA ALA A 75 -2.53 -11.20 13.07
C ALA A 75 -2.64 -12.09 14.32
N GLU A 76 -2.23 -11.59 15.49
CA GLU A 76 -2.23 -12.35 16.74
C GLU A 76 -3.65 -12.77 17.14
N LYS A 77 -4.66 -11.98 16.76
CA LYS A 77 -6.08 -12.27 17.01
C LYS A 77 -6.66 -13.30 16.04
N LEU A 78 -6.00 -13.53 14.90
CA LEU A 78 -6.47 -14.40 13.82
C LEU A 78 -5.95 -15.84 13.95
N LEU A 79 -4.86 -16.03 14.70
CA LEU A 79 -4.20 -17.33 14.91
C LEU A 79 -4.60 -18.01 16.23
N ARG A 80 -5.82 -17.76 16.74
CA ARG A 80 -6.35 -18.54 17.87
C ARG A 80 -6.66 -19.98 17.41
N LEU A 81 -5.62 -20.81 17.42
CA LEU A 81 -5.70 -22.25 17.62
C LEU A 81 -5.51 -22.53 19.11
#